data_AF-A0A4V6KD12-F1
#
_entry.id   AF-A0A4V6KD12-F1
#
_cell.length_a   1.000
_cell.length_b   1.000
_cell.length_c   1.000
_cell.angle_alpha   90.00
_cell.angle_beta   90.00
_cell.angle_gamma   90.00
#
_symmetry.space_group_name_H-M   'P 1'
#
loop_
_entity.id
_entity.type
_entity.pdbx_description
1 polymer ?
#
loop_
_entity_poly.entity_id
_entity_poly.type
_entity_poly.pdbx_seq_one_letter_code
_entity_poly.pdbx_strand_id
1 'polypeptide(L)' 'MNSRIISLEVRINFYKRMLNFLLNFISTNNFIILKLSKKLDKYISQYQKLKLKNIIKTSSLAA' A
#
# COMPACT_ATOMS: atom_id res chain seq x y z
N MET A 1 2.14 -19.01 -0.90
CA MET A 1 1.73 -17.57 -0.77
C MET A 1 2.97 -16.69 -0.83
N ASN A 2 2.98 -15.65 -1.68
CA ASN A 2 4.14 -14.76 -1.84
C ASN A 2 4.43 -13.99 -0.54
N SER A 3 5.51 -14.35 0.17
CA SER A 3 6.00 -13.65 1.37
C SER A 3 6.20 -12.13 1.15
N ARG A 4 6.55 -11.73 -0.07
CA ARG A 4 6.66 -10.32 -0.48
C ARG A 4 5.34 -9.55 -0.44
N ILE A 5 4.22 -10.18 -0.77
CA ILE A 5 2.89 -9.56 -0.77
C ILE A 5 2.44 -9.33 0.67
N ILE A 6 2.64 -10.32 1.54
CA ILE A 6 2.32 -10.25 2.98
C ILE A 6 3.13 -9.13 3.65
N SER A 7 4.44 -9.04 3.37
CA SER A 7 5.29 -7.97 3.92
C SER A 7 4.86 -6.57 3.49
N LEU A 8 4.43 -6.39 2.23
CA LEU A 8 3.91 -5.13 1.72
C LEU A 8 2.57 -4.75 2.36
N GLU A 9 1.69 -5.73 2.56
CA GLU A 9 0.38 -5.52 3.19
C GLU A 9 0.51 -5.05 4.64
N VAL A 10 1.40 -5.68 5.42
CA VAL A 10 1.72 -5.26 6.79
C VAL A 10 2.23 -3.83 6.81
N ARG A 11 3.15 -3.48 5.90
CA ARG A 11 3.67 -2.11 5.78
C ARG A 11 2.56 -1.12 5.43
N ILE A 12 1.67 -1.43 4.48
CA ILE A 12 0.54 -0.57 4.12
C ILE A 12 -0.39 -0.35 5.31
N ASN A 13 -0.72 -1.40 6.06
CA ASN A 13 -1.57 -1.29 7.25
C ASN A 13 -0.92 -0.43 8.34
N PHE A 14 0.38 -0.57 8.55
CA PHE A 14 1.12 0.29 9.48
C PHE A 14 1.03 1.76 9.08
N TYR A 15 1.34 2.09 7.82
CA TYR A 15 1.28 3.47 7.34
C TYR A 15 -0.15 4.04 7.33
N LYS A 16 -1.18 3.22 7.07
CA LYS A 16 -2.59 3.63 7.20
C LYS A 16 -2.93 4.03 8.63
N ARG A 17 -2.57 3.19 9.62
CA ARG A 17 -2.78 3.50 11.03
C ARG A 17 -2.05 4.76 11.45
N MET A 18 -0.80 4.92 11.02
CA MET A 18 -0.01 6.11 11.33
C MET A 18 -0.59 7.37 10.69
N LEU A 19 -1.07 7.30 9.45
CA LEU A 19 -1.73 8.42 8.78
C LEU A 19 -3.03 8.81 9.48
N ASN A 20 -3.89 7.84 9.81
CA ASN A 20 -5.13 8.10 10.57
C ASN A 20 -4.84 8.72 11.93
N PHE A 21 -3.80 8.23 12.62
CA PHE A 21 -3.40 8.82 13.88
C PHE A 21 -2.96 10.28 13.70
N LEU A 22 -2.12 10.57 12.71
CA LEU A 22 -1.67 11.94 12.44
C LEU A 22 -2.81 12.87 12.03
N LEU A 23 -3.80 12.38 11.28
CA LEU A 23 -4.97 13.15 10.87
C LEU A 23 -5.86 13.58 12.05
N ASN A 24 -5.79 12.89 13.18
CA ASN A 24 -6.50 13.31 14.40
C ASN A 24 -5.88 14.55 15.05
N PHE A 25 -4.61 14.87 14.76
CA PHE A 25 -3.88 15.97 15.39
C PHE A 25 -3.45 17.05 14.39
N ILE A 26 -3.39 16.71 13.09
CA ILE A 26 -2.81 17.55 12.05
C ILE A 26 -3.80 17.64 10.89
N SER A 27 -4.05 18.87 10.41
CA SER A 27 -4.90 19.10 9.24
C SER A 27 -4.39 18.37 8.00
N THR A 28 -5.32 17.90 7.18
CA THR A 28 -5.07 17.22 5.90
C THR A 28 -4.20 18.02 4.93
N ASN A 29 -4.23 19.35 5.02
CA ASN A 29 -3.43 20.26 4.18
C ASN A 29 -1.98 20.42 4.66
N ASN A 30 -1.59 19.80 5.77
CA ASN A 30 -0.21 19.86 6.23
C ASN A 30 0.72 19.12 5.26
N PHE A 31 1.85 19.73 4.93
CA PHE A 31 2.86 19.17 4.03
C PHE A 31 3.33 17.76 4.44
N ILE A 32 3.45 17.50 5.74
CA ILE A 32 3.85 16.19 6.28
C ILE A 32 2.79 15.14 5.96
N ILE A 33 1.51 15.46 6.18
CA ILE A 33 0.37 14.59 5.84
C ILE A 33 0.36 14.30 4.34
N LEU A 34 0.47 15.33 3.50
CA LEU A 34 0.50 15.18 2.04
C LEU A 34 1.65 14.27 1.57
N LYS A 35 2.85 14.48 2.12
CA LYS A 35 4.03 13.65 1.80
C LYS A 35 3.84 12.20 2.26
N LEU A 36 3.25 11.99 3.44
CA LEU A 36 2.96 10.66 3.97
C LEU A 36 1.91 9.93 3.13
N SER A 37 0.82 10.61 2.77
CA SER A 37 -0.24 10.10 1.90
C SER A 37 0.31 9.69 0.53
N LYS A 38 1.16 10.52 -0.08
CA LYS A 38 1.81 10.18 -1.37
C LYS A 38 2.72 8.95 -1.26
N LYS A 39 3.39 8.77 -0.11
CA LYS A 39 4.23 7.59 0.14
C LYS A 39 3.39 6.33 0.32
N LEU A 40 2.28 6.42 1.07
CA LEU A 40 1.31 5.35 1.24
C LEU A 40 0.75 4.89 -0.12
N ASP A 41 0.33 5.85 -0.95
CA ASP A 41 -0.22 5.60 -2.27
C ASP A 41 0.76 4.82 -3.17
N LYS A 42 2.05 5.20 -3.14
CA LYS A 42 3.10 4.46 -3.84
C LYS A 42 3.21 3.00 -3.41
N TYR A 43 3.10 2.70 -2.10
CA TYR A 43 3.12 1.32 -1.60
C TYR A 43 1.87 0.54 -2.02
N ILE A 44 0.69 1.17 -1.97
CA ILE A 44 -0.57 0.55 -2.42
C ILE A 44 -0.51 0.23 -3.91
N SER A 45 -0.04 1.16 -4.74
CA SER A 45 0.14 0.95 -6.18
C SER A 45 1.10 -0.21 -6.48
N GLN A 46 2.21 -0.32 -5.73
CA GLN A 46 3.13 -1.45 -5.84
C GLN A 46 2.47 -2.78 -5.45
N TYR A 47 1.70 -2.81 -4.37
CA TYR A 47 0.96 -3.99 -3.94
C TYR A 47 -0.06 -4.44 -4.98
N GLN A 48 -0.84 -3.51 -5.54
CA GLN A 48 -1.81 -3.78 -6.60
C GLN A 48 -1.14 -4.34 -7.85
N LYS A 49 -0.02 -3.75 -8.29
CA LYS A 49 0.76 -4.27 -9.43
C LYS A 49 1.27 -5.69 -9.20
N LEU A 50 1.76 -6.00 -8.01
CA LEU A 50 2.22 -7.35 -7.68
C LEU A 50 1.06 -8.35 -7.61
N LYS A 51 -0.10 -7.94 -7.08
CA LYS A 51 -1.31 -8.75 -7.04
C LYS A 51 -1.81 -9.06 -8.46
N LEU A 52 -1.89 -8.06 -9.33
CA LEU A 52 -2.26 -8.21 -10.74
C LEU A 52 -1.29 -9.13 -11.51
N LYS A 53 0.02 -8.94 -11.32
CA LYS A 53 1.04 -9.82 -11.94
C LYS A 53 0.88 -11.27 -11.51
N ASN A 54 0.57 -11.52 -10.24
CA ASN A 54 0.30 -12.87 -9.78
C ASN A 54 -0.94 -13.45 -10.43
N ILE A 55 -2.05 -12.69 -10.52
CA ILE A 55 -3.29 -13.14 -11.18
C ILE A 55 -3.03 -13.53 -12.65
N ILE A 56 -2.33 -12.66 -13.40
CA ILE A 56 -2.01 -12.92 -14.82
C ILE A 56 -1.14 -14.18 -14.99
N LYS A 57 -0.18 -14.39 -14.09
CA LYS A 57 0.70 -15.57 -14.13
C LYS A 57 -0.06 -16.86 -13.83
N THR A 58 -1.04 -16.81 -12.92
CA THR A 58 -1.91 -17.97 -12.67
C THR A 58 -2.82 -18.24 -13.86
N SER A 59 -3.33 -17.20 -14.53
CA SER A 59 -4.19 -17.39 -15.72
C SER A 59 -3.42 -17.91 -16.94
N SER A 60 -2.12 -17.62 -17.09
CA SER A 60 -1.31 -18.17 -18.20
C SER A 60 -0.83 -19.61 -17.97
N LEU A 61 -0.95 -20.14 -16.74
CA LEU A 61 -0.58 -21.52 -16.38
C LEU A 61 -1.79 -22.47 -16.39
N ALA A 62 -3.00 -21.94 -16.54
CA ALA A 62 -4.25 -22.70 -16.58
C ALA A 62 -4.83 -22.83 -18.01
N ALA A 63 -4.10 -22.33 -19.02
CA ALA A 63 -4.46 -22.38 -20.44
C ALA A 63 -3.56 -23.38 -21.19
#